data_AF-A0A1I0VR07-F1
#
_entry.id   AF-A0A1I0VR07-F1
#
_cell.length_a   1.000
_cell.length_b   1.000
_cell.length_c   1.000
_cell.angle_alpha   90.00
_cell.angle_beta   90.00
_cell.angle_gamma   90.00
#
_symmetry.space_group_name_H-M   'P 1'
#
loop_
_entity.id
_entity.type
_entity.pdbx_description
1 polymer ?
#
loop_
_entity_poly.entity_id
_entity_poly.type
_entity_poly.pdbx_seq_one_letter_code
_entity_poly.pdbx_strand_id
1 'polypeptide(L)' 'MSKPVNLNQIRKARARAEKKAEADRNAVAFGRSRAEKSLDRARKEKAERGLDGKKRE' A
#
# COMPACT_ATOMS: atom_id res chain seq x y z
N MET A 1 39.46 8.31 -18.81
CA MET A 1 39.42 7.56 -17.53
C MET A 1 38.00 7.15 -17.23
N SER A 2 37.72 5.84 -17.16
CA SER A 2 36.41 5.32 -16.77
C SER A 2 36.29 5.34 -15.24
N LYS A 3 35.25 5.99 -14.72
CA LYS A 3 34.95 5.99 -13.28
C LYS A 3 34.36 4.62 -12.90
N PRO A 4 34.73 4.02 -11.75
CA PRO A 4 34.15 2.75 -11.32
C PRO A 4 32.64 2.91 -11.11
N VAL A 5 31.84 2.07 -11.77
CA VAL A 5 30.37 2.13 -11.72
C VAL A 5 29.87 1.18 -10.63
N ASN A 6 29.09 1.71 -9.67
CA ASN A 6 28.54 0.90 -8.59
C ASN A 6 27.29 0.12 -9.04
N LEU A 7 27.48 -1.15 -9.39
CA LEU A 7 26.40 -2.04 -9.84
C LEU A 7 25.32 -2.27 -8.76
N ASN A 8 25.66 -2.17 -7.47
CA ASN A 8 24.68 -2.31 -6.39
C ASN A 8 23.69 -1.15 -6.38
N GLN A 9 24.15 0.08 -6.65
CA GLN A 9 23.26 1.24 -6.74
C GLN A 9 22.30 1.09 -7.93
N ILE A 10 22.80 0.64 -9.07
CA ILE A 10 21.99 0.38 -10.27
C ILE A 10 20.93 -0.70 -9.98
N ARG A 11 21.33 -1.82 -9.36
CA ARG A 11 20.40 -2.89 -8.99
C ARG A 11 19.32 -2.40 -8.03
N LYS A 12 19.69 -1.59 -7.03
CA LYS A 12 18.75 -0.97 -6.09
C LYS A 12 17.81 0.01 -6.79
N ALA A 13 18.30 0.80 -7.73
CA ALA A 13 17.48 1.73 -8.50
C ALA A 13 16.45 0.98 -9.36
N ARG A 14 16.87 -0.08 -10.06
CA ARG A 14 15.98 -0.94 -10.84
C ARG A 14 14.90 -1.60 -9.97
N ALA A 15 15.27 -2.17 -8.83
CA ALA A 15 14.31 -2.78 -7.90
C ALA A 15 13.29 -1.77 -7.36
N ARG A 16 13.70 -0.52 -7.11
CA ARG A 16 12.76 0.55 -6.70
C ARG A 16 11.81 0.94 -7.83
N ALA A 17 12.30 1.02 -9.07
CA ALA A 17 11.49 1.35 -10.23
C ALA A 17 10.44 0.25 -10.51
N GLU A 18 10.83 -1.02 -10.45
CA GLU A 18 9.93 -2.17 -10.60
C GLU A 18 8.82 -2.16 -9.53
N LYS A 19 9.18 -1.95 -8.26
CA LYS A 19 8.21 -1.81 -7.16
C LYS A 19 7.22 -0.65 -7.36
N LYS A 20 7.69 0.48 -7.89
CA LYS A 20 6.82 1.63 -8.18
C LYS A 20 5.83 1.29 -9.28
N ALA A 21 6.30 0.72 -10.39
CA ALA A 21 5.43 0.30 -11.49
C ALA A 21 4.38 -0.74 -11.06
N GLU A 22 4.76 -1.68 -10.19
CA GLU A 22 3.82 -2.64 -9.60
C GLU A 22 2.79 -1.97 -8.69
N ALA A 23 3.21 -1.00 -7.87
CA ALA A 23 2.31 -0.21 -7.04
C ALA A 23 1.30 0.59 -7.87
N ASP A 24 1.75 1.21 -8.97
CA ASP A 24 0.90 1.97 -9.89
C ASP A 24 -0.11 1.04 -10.59
N ARG A 25 0.33 -0.14 -11.07
CA ARG A 25 -0.56 -1.17 -11.62
C ARG A 25 -1.59 -1.63 -10.61
N ASN A 26 -1.19 -1.86 -9.36
CA ASN A 26 -2.09 -2.26 -8.29
C ASN A 26 -3.08 -1.16 -7.89
N ALA A 27 -2.65 0.11 -7.95
CA ALA A 27 -3.54 1.25 -7.71
C ALA A 27 -4.65 1.32 -8.78
N VAL A 28 -4.28 1.11 -10.06
CA VAL A 28 -5.25 1.06 -11.16
C VAL A 28 -6.13 -0.18 -11.11
N ALA A 29 -5.54 -1.36 -10.92
CA ALA A 29 -6.26 -2.64 -10.98
C ALA A 29 -7.18 -2.88 -9.78
N PHE A 30 -6.77 -2.44 -8.59
CA PHE A 30 -7.53 -2.71 -7.36
C PHE A 30 -8.25 -1.49 -6.79
N GLY A 31 -8.07 -0.30 -7.39
CA GLY A 31 -8.83 0.93 -7.15
C GLY A 31 -8.80 1.50 -5.73
N ARG A 32 -8.22 0.78 -4.77
CA ARG A 32 -8.07 1.14 -3.37
C ARG A 32 -6.66 0.80 -2.92
N SER A 33 -5.93 1.82 -2.52
CA SER A 33 -4.64 1.72 -1.85
C SER A 33 -4.76 0.96 -0.52
N ARG A 34 -3.63 0.45 -0.01
CA ARG A 34 -3.59 -0.17 1.33
C ARG A 34 -4.07 0.78 2.43
N ALA A 35 -3.77 2.07 2.31
CA ALA A 35 -4.21 3.09 3.25
C ALA A 35 -5.75 3.23 3.26
N GLU A 36 -6.38 3.30 2.10
CA GLU A 36 -7.84 3.36 1.98
C GLU A 36 -8.52 2.09 2.49
N LYS A 37 -7.96 0.91 2.18
CA LYS A 37 -8.44 -0.36 2.73
C LYS A 37 -8.35 -0.40 4.26
N SER A 38 -7.27 0.13 4.84
CA SER A 38 -7.11 0.21 6.30
C SER A 38 -8.09 1.20 6.93
N LEU A 39 -8.31 2.35 6.30
CA LEU A 39 -9.29 3.34 6.77
C LEU A 39 -10.71 2.79 6.70
N ASP A 40 -11.07 2.09 5.62
CA ASP A 40 -12.38 1.44 5.48
C ASP A 40 -12.58 0.36 6.55
N ARG A 41 -11.55 -0.46 6.81
CA ARG A 41 -11.58 -1.46 7.89
C ARG A 41 -11.78 -0.81 9.26
N ALA A 42 -11.01 0.24 9.58
CA ALA A 42 -11.14 0.93 10.86
C ALA A 42 -12.51 1.60 11.02
N ARG A 43 -13.09 2.15 9.94
CA ARG A 43 -14.45 2.71 9.94
C ARG A 43 -15.51 1.63 10.15
N LYS A 44 -15.37 0.47 9.49
CA LYS A 44 -16.25 -0.68 9.70
C LYS A 44 -16.19 -1.20 11.12
N GLU A 45 -15.00 -1.40 11.67
CA GLU A 45 -14.82 -1.87 13.04
C GLU A 45 -15.40 -0.89 14.07
N LYS A 46 -15.26 0.43 13.83
CA LYS A 46 -15.91 1.45 14.67
C LYS A 46 -17.44 1.40 14.56
N ALA A 47 -17.97 1.17 13.36
CA ALA A 47 -19.40 1.03 13.14
C ALA A 47 -19.95 -0.24 13.81
N GLU A 48 -19.26 -1.38 13.66
CA GLU A 48 -19.60 -2.65 14.32
C GLU A 48 -19.62 -2.49 15.84
N ARG A 49 -18.55 -1.95 16.45
CA ARG A 49 -18.53 -1.66 17.89
C ARG A 49 -19.65 -0.72 18.33
N GLY A 50 -19.96 0.29 17.53
CA GLY A 50 -21.04 1.23 17.79
C GLY A 50 -22.43 0.60 17.69
N LEU A 51 -22.60 -0.46 16.89
CA LEU A 51 -23.84 -1.20 16.75
C LEU A 51 -23.99 -2.27 17.83
N ASP A 52 -22.91 -2.98 18.19
CA ASP A 52 -22.94 -3.97 19.27
C ASP A 52 -23.20 -3.31 20.63
N GLY A 53 -22.67 -2.11 20.89
CA GLY A 53 -23.03 -1.33 22.09
C GLY A 53 -24.47 -0.79 22.08
N LYS A 54 -25.18 -0.88 20.96
CA LYS A 54 -26.59 -0.44 20.80
C LYS A 54 -27.58 -1.60 20.66
N LYS A 55 -27.11 -2.85 20.56
CA LYS A 55 -27.98 -4.02 20.70
C LYS A 55 -28.42 -4.10 22.17
N ARG A 56 -29.65 -3.67 22.42
CA ARG A 56 -30.38 -3.99 23.65
C ARG A 56 -30.91 -5.41 23.52
N GLU A 57 -30.80 -6.19 24.58
CA GLU A 57 -31.69 -7.33 24.84
C GLU A 57 -33.15 -6.86 24.94
#